data_AF-A0A9E0Y2U7-F1
#
_entry.id   AF-A0A9E0Y2U7-F1
#
_cell.length_a   1.000
_cell.length_b   1.000
_cell.length_c   1.000
_cell.angle_alpha   90.00
_cell.angle_beta   90.00
_cell.angle_gamma   90.00
#
_symmetry.space_group_name_H-M   'P 1'
#
loop_
_entity.id
_entity.type
_entity.pdbx_description
1 polymer ?
#
loop_
_entity_poly.entity_id
_entity_poly.type
_entity_poly.pdbx_seq_one_letter_code
_entity_poly.pdbx_strand_id
1 'polypeptide(L)'
;MMKSRIPLAMLVWATACSAPTPPPRTDPAPELPAVADPLALHRGLLGDWVDRSSPRFTCFEHWSAQGDSMLNGFGYVLAKNDTVFVENLRIEAINGAVVYSARINSQNGGQWVPFTALPGGPDSLVYENPGHDFPQCITYVRDSTGGWEVTTTGNENGTERLERFHFVRL
;
A
#
# COMPACT_ATOMS: atom_id res chain seq x y z
N MET A 1 -23.43 -102.73 15.53
CA MET A 1 -24.40 -101.67 15.90
C MET A 1 -23.62 -100.36 16.00
N MET A 2 -24.02 -99.39 15.17
CA MET A 2 -23.65 -97.96 15.12
C MET A 2 -22.17 -97.53 15.02
N LYS A 3 -21.85 -97.06 13.81
CA LYS A 3 -20.76 -96.18 13.41
C LYS A 3 -20.92 -94.81 14.08
N SER A 4 -19.81 -94.10 14.34
CA SER A 4 -19.48 -92.86 13.61
C SER A 4 -18.48 -92.01 14.40
N ARG A 5 -17.45 -91.55 13.70
CA ARG A 5 -16.48 -90.53 14.14
C ARG A 5 -17.05 -89.15 13.80
N ILE A 6 -17.00 -88.20 14.74
CA ILE A 6 -17.24 -86.77 14.48
C ILE A 6 -16.20 -85.95 15.27
N PRO A 7 -15.41 -85.07 14.62
CA PRO A 7 -14.46 -84.15 15.26
C PRO A 7 -15.11 -82.76 15.48
N LEU A 8 -14.29 -81.72 15.78
CA LEU A 8 -14.62 -80.28 15.89
C LEU A 8 -15.04 -79.84 17.33
N ALA A 9 -14.67 -78.67 17.87
CA ALA A 9 -14.18 -77.43 17.27
C ALA A 9 -13.33 -76.63 18.27
N MET A 10 -12.28 -75.97 17.79
CA MET A 10 -11.54 -74.96 18.52
C MET A 10 -12.44 -73.75 18.82
N LEU A 11 -12.38 -73.28 20.07
CA LEU A 11 -13.00 -72.05 20.52
C LEU A 11 -12.08 -70.87 20.12
N VAL A 12 -12.47 -70.13 19.08
CA VAL A 12 -11.81 -68.86 18.72
C VAL A 12 -12.62 -67.72 19.32
N TRP A 13 -12.04 -67.03 20.31
CA TRP A 13 -12.56 -65.75 20.79
C TRP A 13 -12.17 -64.67 19.78
N ALA A 14 -13.12 -64.21 18.97
CA ALA A 14 -12.94 -63.02 18.16
C ALA A 14 -13.16 -61.78 19.05
N THR A 15 -12.09 -61.21 19.59
CA THR A 15 -12.13 -59.83 20.10
C THR A 15 -12.22 -58.89 18.90
N ALA A 16 -13.43 -58.43 18.60
CA ALA A 16 -13.63 -57.34 17.66
C ALA A 16 -13.06 -56.05 18.27
N CYS A 17 -11.87 -55.63 17.81
CA CYS A 17 -11.38 -54.28 18.05
C CYS A 17 -12.25 -53.30 17.27
N SER A 18 -13.24 -52.68 17.90
CA SER A 18 -13.88 -51.49 17.35
C SER A 18 -12.86 -50.36 17.34
N ALA A 19 -12.32 -50.03 16.17
CA ALA A 19 -11.49 -48.84 16.01
C ALA A 19 -12.34 -47.58 16.27
N PRO A 20 -11.84 -46.59 17.03
CA PRO A 20 -12.55 -45.33 17.22
C PRO A 20 -12.68 -44.60 15.88
N THR A 21 -13.88 -44.08 15.61
CA THR A 21 -14.16 -43.26 14.43
C THR A 21 -13.27 -42.01 14.43
N PRO A 22 -12.53 -41.72 13.35
CA PRO A 22 -11.78 -40.47 13.28
C PRO A 22 -12.75 -39.29 13.32
N PRO A 23 -12.40 -38.18 14.01
CA PRO A 23 -13.25 -37.00 14.00
C PRO A 23 -13.47 -36.53 12.55
N PRO A 24 -14.63 -35.93 12.24
CA PRO A 24 -14.88 -35.38 10.91
C PRO A 24 -13.74 -34.41 10.55
N ARG A 25 -13.11 -34.61 9.39
CA ARG A 25 -12.15 -33.63 8.87
C ARG A 25 -12.91 -32.32 8.71
N THR A 26 -12.56 -31.33 9.52
CA THR A 26 -12.86 -29.96 9.18
C THR A 26 -11.87 -29.61 8.09
N ASP A 27 -12.28 -29.79 6.83
CA ASP A 27 -11.53 -29.19 5.72
C ASP A 27 -11.45 -27.69 6.04
N PRO A 28 -10.26 -27.08 6.03
CA PRO A 28 -10.17 -25.65 6.22
C PRO A 28 -11.06 -25.00 5.17
N ALA A 29 -11.98 -24.14 5.61
CA ALA A 29 -12.77 -23.32 4.72
C ALA A 29 -11.85 -22.70 3.68
N PRO A 30 -12.24 -22.62 2.39
CA PRO A 30 -11.39 -22.05 1.36
C PRO A 30 -10.91 -20.69 1.85
N GLU A 31 -9.59 -20.57 2.02
CA GLU A 31 -8.94 -19.33 2.41
C GLU A 31 -9.36 -18.32 1.34
N LEU A 32 -10.17 -17.33 1.72
CA LEU A 32 -10.57 -16.25 0.83
C LEU A 32 -9.30 -15.76 0.15
N PRO A 33 -9.30 -15.55 -1.19
CA PRO A 33 -8.10 -15.11 -1.88
C PRO A 33 -7.53 -13.93 -1.11
N ALA A 34 -6.23 -13.99 -0.78
CA ALA A 34 -5.51 -12.93 -0.09
C ALA A 34 -5.98 -11.60 -0.69
N VAL A 35 -6.64 -10.78 0.14
CA VAL A 35 -7.26 -9.53 -0.29
C VAL A 35 -6.18 -8.76 -1.05
N ALA A 36 -6.41 -8.45 -2.33
CA ALA A 36 -5.43 -7.76 -3.15
C ALA A 36 -5.02 -6.46 -2.44
N ASP A 37 -3.71 -6.21 -2.29
CA ASP A 37 -3.20 -4.98 -1.66
C ASP A 37 -3.72 -3.76 -2.46
N PRO A 38 -4.63 -2.95 -1.87
CA PRO A 38 -5.23 -1.83 -2.58
C PRO A 38 -4.22 -0.73 -2.93
N LEU A 39 -3.05 -0.74 -2.30
CA LEU A 39 -1.97 0.23 -2.51
C LEU A 39 -0.74 -0.39 -3.19
N ALA A 40 -0.85 -1.55 -3.84
CA ALA A 40 0.28 -2.25 -4.44
C ALA A 40 1.16 -1.35 -5.34
N LEU A 41 0.55 -0.53 -6.20
CA LEU A 41 1.27 0.43 -7.08
C LEU A 41 2.01 1.53 -6.30
N HIS A 42 1.51 1.88 -5.11
CA HIS A 42 1.99 2.97 -4.28
C HIS A 42 3.14 2.54 -3.35
N ARG A 43 3.32 1.23 -3.13
CA ARG A 43 4.38 0.70 -2.26
C ARG A 43 5.79 1.09 -2.71
N GLY A 44 5.94 1.43 -3.98
CA GLY A 44 7.18 1.96 -4.54
C GLY A 44 7.62 3.32 -3.98
N LEU A 45 6.76 4.04 -3.25
CA LEU A 45 7.09 5.28 -2.56
C LEU A 45 7.74 5.04 -1.18
N LEU A 46 7.67 3.83 -0.62
CA LEU A 46 8.16 3.58 0.74
C LEU A 46 9.67 3.84 0.89
N GLY A 47 10.02 4.56 1.96
CA GLY A 47 11.38 4.91 2.33
C GLY A 47 11.65 6.41 2.29
N ASP A 48 12.94 6.74 2.29
CA ASP A 48 13.45 8.11 2.32
C ASP A 48 13.92 8.54 0.94
N TRP A 49 13.53 9.76 0.57
CA TRP A 49 13.79 10.36 -0.72
C TRP A 49 14.34 11.77 -0.56
N VAL A 50 15.14 12.17 -1.52
CA VAL A 50 15.76 13.50 -1.53
C VAL A 50 15.88 14.02 -2.95
N ASP A 51 15.53 15.29 -3.12
CA ASP A 51 15.78 16.06 -4.33
C ASP A 51 16.83 17.15 -4.05
N ARG A 52 17.91 17.13 -4.84
CA ARG A 52 19.02 18.10 -4.80
C ARG A 52 19.22 18.82 -6.14
N SER A 53 18.22 18.78 -7.02
CA SER A 53 18.26 19.40 -8.35
C SER A 53 18.43 20.92 -8.29
N SER A 54 17.97 21.56 -7.20
CA SER A 54 18.11 22.99 -6.97
C SER A 54 19.40 23.34 -6.21
N PRO A 55 20.14 24.39 -6.62
CA PRO A 55 21.28 24.89 -5.86
C PRO A 55 20.87 25.67 -4.60
N ARG A 56 19.56 25.99 -4.44
CA ARG A 56 19.06 26.85 -3.36
C ARG A 56 18.38 26.09 -2.24
N PHE A 57 17.82 24.93 -2.55
CA PHE A 57 17.03 24.15 -1.62
C PHE A 57 17.25 22.66 -1.81
N THR A 58 17.03 21.89 -0.76
CA THR A 58 16.98 20.43 -0.79
C THR A 58 15.63 20.00 -0.24
N CYS A 59 14.90 19.22 -1.02
CA CYS A 59 13.61 18.68 -0.61
C CYS A 59 13.80 17.24 -0.14
N PHE A 60 13.05 16.85 0.89
CA PHE A 60 13.05 15.51 1.44
C PHE A 60 11.63 15.01 1.56
N GLU A 61 11.44 13.73 1.29
CA GLU A 61 10.19 13.02 1.56
C GLU A 61 10.50 11.70 2.28
N HIS A 62 9.72 11.38 3.29
CA HIS A 62 9.72 10.07 3.94
C HIS A 62 8.32 9.46 3.81
N TRP A 63 8.24 8.18 3.44
CA TRP A 63 6.99 7.43 3.37
C TRP A 63 7.07 6.13 4.16
N SER A 64 6.05 5.88 4.98
CA SER A 64 5.91 4.67 5.79
C SER A 64 4.52 4.06 5.63
N ALA A 65 4.42 2.73 5.72
CA ALA A 65 3.13 2.06 5.70
C ALA A 65 2.47 2.11 7.09
N GLN A 66 1.16 2.36 7.12
CA GLN A 66 0.31 2.15 8.28
C GLN A 66 -0.75 1.11 7.92
N GLY A 67 -0.37 -0.17 8.07
CA GLY A 67 -1.17 -1.30 7.62
C GLY A 67 -1.28 -1.38 6.09
N ASP A 68 -2.33 -2.05 5.63
CA ASP A 68 -2.49 -2.39 4.21
C ASP A 68 -3.21 -1.31 3.42
N SER A 69 -3.94 -0.40 4.07
CA SER A 69 -4.78 0.58 3.38
C SER A 69 -4.26 2.02 3.46
N MET A 70 -3.10 2.26 4.06
CA MET A 70 -2.58 3.62 4.22
C MET A 70 -1.05 3.70 4.18
N LEU A 71 -0.54 4.75 3.53
CA LEU A 71 0.83 5.25 3.65
C LEU A 71 0.80 6.63 4.31
N ASN A 72 1.66 6.85 5.31
CA ASN A 72 1.93 8.18 5.84
C ASN A 72 3.19 8.72 5.21
N GLY A 73 3.14 9.97 4.77
CA GLY A 73 4.30 10.68 4.27
C GLY A 73 4.61 11.93 5.09
N PHE A 74 5.86 12.38 5.00
CA PHE A 74 6.34 13.61 5.61
C PHE A 74 7.31 14.30 4.66
N GLY A 75 6.99 15.52 4.26
CA GLY A 75 7.80 16.32 3.35
C GLY A 75 8.42 17.52 4.08
N TYR A 76 9.67 17.85 3.78
CA TYR A 76 10.29 19.08 4.26
C TYR A 76 11.35 19.63 3.32
N VAL A 77 11.55 20.95 3.36
CA VAL A 77 12.54 21.65 2.52
C VAL A 77 13.54 22.37 3.40
N LEU A 78 14.82 22.14 3.10
CA LEU A 78 15.94 22.88 3.69
C LEU A 78 16.42 23.98 2.74
N ALA A 79 16.63 25.18 3.28
CA ALA A 79 17.35 26.26 2.62
C ALA A 79 18.40 26.81 3.59
N LYS A 80 19.68 26.88 3.15
CA LYS A 80 20.81 27.32 3.99
C LYS A 80 20.86 26.62 5.37
N ASN A 81 20.61 25.30 5.39
CA ASN A 81 20.55 24.45 6.59
C ASN A 81 19.43 24.77 7.59
N ASP A 82 18.45 25.58 7.21
CA ASP A 82 17.24 25.80 8.00
C ASP A 82 16.02 25.19 7.32
N THR A 83 15.05 24.74 8.10
CA THR A 83 13.81 24.16 7.59
C THR A 83 12.84 25.28 7.25
N VAL A 84 12.53 25.44 5.96
CA VAL A 84 11.69 26.54 5.45
C VAL A 84 10.28 26.09 5.08
N PHE A 85 10.06 24.79 4.98
CA PHE A 85 8.76 24.21 4.64
C PHE A 85 8.64 22.81 5.26
N VAL A 86 7.44 22.48 5.73
CA VAL A 86 7.08 21.17 6.27
C VAL A 86 5.64 20.86 5.90
N GLU A 87 5.40 19.62 5.48
CA GLU A 87 4.07 19.09 5.23
C GLU A 87 3.93 17.66 5.75
N ASN A 88 2.68 17.29 6.04
CA ASN A 88 2.30 15.90 6.25
C ASN A 88 1.57 15.41 5.02
N LEU A 89 1.86 14.20 4.61
CA LEU A 89 1.27 13.55 3.45
C LEU A 89 0.57 12.26 3.88
N ARG A 90 -0.38 11.82 3.08
CA ARG A 90 -1.07 10.55 3.27
C ARG A 90 -1.53 10.02 1.93
N ILE A 91 -1.43 8.71 1.74
CA ILE A 91 -2.10 8.00 0.65
C ILE A 91 -2.96 6.92 1.29
N GLU A 92 -4.27 6.95 1.03
CA GLU A 92 -5.22 6.04 1.64
C GLU A 92 -6.17 5.42 0.62
N ALA A 93 -6.43 4.12 0.78
CA ALA A 93 -7.45 3.41 0.03
C ALA A 93 -8.79 3.51 0.78
N ILE A 94 -9.73 4.28 0.24
CA ILE A 94 -11.06 4.49 0.83
C ILE A 94 -12.13 4.21 -0.23
N ASN A 95 -13.10 3.36 0.10
CA ASN A 95 -14.27 3.07 -0.75
C ASN A 95 -13.94 2.68 -2.19
N GLY A 96 -12.83 1.95 -2.40
CA GLY A 96 -12.38 1.50 -3.72
C GLY A 96 -11.64 2.55 -4.55
N ALA A 97 -11.40 3.74 -3.99
CA ALA A 97 -10.53 4.76 -4.57
C ALA A 97 -9.25 4.90 -3.74
N VAL A 98 -8.20 5.44 -4.35
CA VAL A 98 -6.99 5.87 -3.64
C VAL A 98 -6.97 7.40 -3.61
N VAL A 99 -6.70 7.97 -2.43
CA VAL A 99 -6.65 9.41 -2.20
C VAL A 99 -5.29 9.78 -1.65
N TYR A 100 -4.59 10.68 -2.34
CA TYR A 100 -3.42 11.38 -1.83
C TYR A 100 -3.89 12.63 -1.10
N SER A 101 -3.39 12.92 0.10
CA SER A 101 -3.73 14.13 0.83
C SER A 101 -2.48 14.82 1.36
N ALA A 102 -2.40 16.13 1.20
CA ALA A 102 -1.35 16.97 1.76
C ALA A 102 -1.92 17.88 2.86
N ARG A 103 -1.12 18.17 3.90
CA ARG A 103 -1.47 19.09 4.96
C ARG A 103 -0.26 19.88 5.42
N ILE A 104 -0.36 21.20 5.30
CA ILE A 104 0.58 22.17 5.85
C ILE A 104 -0.14 22.86 7.02
N ASN A 105 0.38 22.72 8.24
CA ASN A 105 -0.33 23.16 9.46
C ASN A 105 -0.65 24.67 9.47
N SER A 106 0.17 25.49 8.81
CA SER A 106 0.00 26.95 8.72
C SER A 106 -0.91 27.41 7.57
N GLN A 107 -1.38 26.49 6.71
CA GLN A 107 -2.21 26.80 5.55
C GLN A 107 -3.56 26.09 5.64
N ASN A 108 -4.55 26.58 4.90
CA ASN A 108 -5.90 25.99 4.81
C ASN A 108 -6.51 25.59 6.17
N GLY A 109 -6.27 26.38 7.22
CA GLY A 109 -6.74 26.08 8.58
C GLY A 109 -6.24 24.74 9.14
N GLY A 110 -5.10 24.23 8.66
CA GLY A 110 -4.54 22.93 9.02
C GLY A 110 -5.34 21.73 8.52
N GLN A 111 -6.20 21.92 7.51
CA GLN A 111 -6.98 20.83 6.92
C GLN A 111 -6.20 20.07 5.85
N TRP A 112 -6.55 18.80 5.67
CA TRP A 112 -6.03 17.97 4.58
C TRP A 112 -6.65 18.41 3.25
N VAL A 113 -5.82 18.50 2.22
CA VAL A 113 -6.22 18.76 0.83
C VAL A 113 -6.14 17.43 0.08
N PRO A 114 -7.28 16.82 -0.31
CA PRO A 114 -7.30 15.54 -1.00
C PRO A 114 -7.12 15.70 -2.51
N PHE A 115 -6.50 14.70 -3.13
CA PHE A 115 -6.30 14.51 -4.56
C PHE A 115 -6.66 13.07 -4.89
N THR A 116 -7.57 12.87 -5.83
CA THR A 116 -8.05 11.53 -6.20
C THR A 116 -7.06 10.90 -7.17
N ALA A 117 -6.65 9.66 -6.91
CA ALA A 117 -5.80 8.92 -7.82
C ALA A 117 -6.54 8.60 -9.13
N LEU A 118 -5.86 8.79 -10.25
CA LEU A 118 -6.30 8.30 -11.54
C LEU A 118 -5.78 6.87 -11.78
N PRO A 119 -6.44 6.08 -12.65
CA PRO A 119 -5.89 4.82 -13.11
C PRO A 119 -4.48 5.00 -13.68
N GLY A 120 -3.53 4.23 -13.16
CA GLY A 120 -2.12 4.34 -13.49
C GLY A 120 -1.45 2.98 -13.69
N GLY A 121 -0.13 3.02 -13.91
CA GLY A 121 0.72 1.83 -14.05
C GLY A 121 1.73 1.71 -12.91
N PRO A 122 2.54 0.64 -12.87
CA PRO A 122 3.57 0.46 -11.84
C PRO A 122 4.63 1.57 -11.81
N ASP A 123 4.80 2.28 -12.93
CA ASP A 123 5.81 3.32 -13.12
C ASP A 123 5.22 4.73 -13.15
N SER A 124 3.92 4.90 -12.92
CA SER A 124 3.26 6.21 -12.94
C SER A 124 2.09 6.28 -11.98
N LEU A 125 2.13 7.27 -11.07
CA LEU A 125 1.08 7.59 -10.13
C LEU A 125 0.61 9.02 -10.39
N VAL A 126 -0.70 9.23 -10.55
CA VAL A 126 -1.28 10.54 -10.87
C VAL A 126 -2.42 10.82 -9.91
N TYR A 127 -2.42 12.00 -9.29
CA TYR A 127 -3.45 12.45 -8.36
C TYR A 127 -3.98 13.81 -8.77
N GLU A 128 -5.29 13.99 -8.77
CA GLU A 128 -5.93 15.23 -9.20
C GLU A 128 -6.90 15.80 -8.17
N ASN A 129 -6.87 17.13 -8.07
CA ASN A 129 -7.88 17.96 -7.45
C ASN A 129 -8.04 19.23 -8.31
N PRO A 130 -8.89 19.19 -9.35
CA PRO A 130 -9.11 20.33 -10.24
C PRO A 130 -9.69 21.57 -9.54
N GLY A 131 -10.25 21.41 -8.33
CA GLY A 131 -10.82 22.50 -7.54
C GLY A 131 -9.83 23.19 -6.61
N HIS A 132 -8.59 22.70 -6.50
CA HIS A 132 -7.54 23.34 -5.71
C HIS A 132 -6.90 24.50 -6.50
N ASP A 133 -6.28 25.45 -5.80
CA ASP A 133 -5.63 26.60 -6.43
C ASP A 133 -4.30 26.20 -7.09
N PHE A 134 -3.37 25.66 -6.31
CA PHE A 134 -2.15 25.02 -6.78
C PHE A 134 -1.57 24.11 -5.68
N PRO A 135 -1.13 22.89 -6.00
CA PRO A 135 -1.26 22.23 -7.29
C PRO A 135 -2.67 21.67 -7.52
N GLN A 136 -3.00 21.35 -8.77
CA GLN A 136 -4.23 20.67 -9.18
C GLN A 136 -3.98 19.23 -9.62
N CYS A 137 -2.77 18.94 -10.10
CA CYS A 137 -2.33 17.60 -10.45
C CYS A 137 -0.93 17.35 -9.87
N ILE A 138 -0.72 16.14 -9.33
CA ILE A 138 0.55 15.66 -8.82
C ILE A 138 0.84 14.35 -9.53
N THR A 139 1.97 14.26 -10.22
CA THR A 139 2.37 13.07 -10.97
C THR A 139 3.74 12.61 -10.53
N TYR A 140 3.88 11.32 -10.22
CA TYR A 140 5.14 10.63 -9.97
C TYR A 140 5.41 9.68 -11.12
N VAL A 141 6.56 9.80 -11.79
CA VAL A 141 7.01 8.88 -12.84
C VAL A 141 8.31 8.22 -12.39
N ARG A 142 8.36 6.90 -12.42
CA ARG A 142 9.56 6.15 -12.05
C ARG A 142 10.66 6.38 -13.08
N ASP A 143 11.86 6.69 -12.62
CA ASP A 143 13.03 6.82 -13.49
C ASP A 143 13.81 5.49 -13.64
N SER A 144 14.80 5.46 -14.53
CA SER A 144 15.62 4.27 -14.79
C SER A 144 16.56 3.87 -13.65
N THR A 145 16.75 4.75 -12.66
CA THR A 145 17.58 4.53 -11.47
C THR A 145 16.76 4.03 -10.28
N GLY A 146 15.43 3.96 -10.41
CA GLY A 146 14.51 3.63 -9.32
C GLY A 146 14.05 4.83 -8.50
N GLY A 147 14.45 6.04 -8.90
CA GLY A 147 13.96 7.33 -8.42
C GLY A 147 12.58 7.69 -8.97
N TRP A 148 12.13 8.88 -8.60
CA TRP A 148 10.87 9.46 -9.03
C TRP A 148 11.07 10.87 -9.59
N GLU A 149 10.65 11.06 -10.84
CA GLU A 149 10.41 12.37 -11.42
C GLU A 149 9.00 12.82 -11.00
N VAL A 150 8.92 13.89 -10.21
CA VAL A 150 7.65 14.38 -9.67
C VAL A 150 7.34 15.72 -10.30
N THR A 151 6.11 15.86 -10.82
CA THR A 151 5.60 17.12 -11.34
C THR A 151 4.34 17.52 -10.61
N THR A 152 4.28 18.77 -10.17
CA THR A 152 3.04 19.39 -9.70
C THR A 152 2.62 20.44 -10.71
N THR A 153 1.36 20.42 -11.13
CA THR A 153 0.84 21.35 -12.14
C THR A 153 -0.52 21.91 -11.74
N GLY A 154 -0.85 23.08 -12.24
CA GLY A 154 -2.19 23.67 -12.07
C GLY A 154 -2.25 25.12 -12.49
N ASN A 155 -3.46 25.65 -12.52
CA ASN A 155 -3.72 27.04 -12.84
C ASN A 155 -3.85 27.89 -11.56
N GLU A 156 -2.83 28.69 -11.25
CA GLU A 156 -2.83 29.60 -10.10
C GLU A 156 -3.22 31.01 -10.59
N ASN A 157 -4.44 31.45 -10.26
CA ASN A 157 -4.96 32.78 -10.62
C ASN A 157 -4.89 33.12 -12.13
N GLY A 158 -5.21 32.15 -13.00
CA GLY A 158 -5.16 32.32 -14.45
C GLY A 158 -3.81 32.04 -15.07
N THR A 159 -2.78 31.72 -14.28
CA THR A 159 -1.43 31.41 -14.76
C THR A 159 -1.12 29.93 -14.57
N GLU A 160 -0.76 29.25 -15.66
CA GLU A 160 -0.27 27.88 -15.60
C GLU A 160 1.06 27.84 -14.83
N ARG A 161 1.11 27.00 -13.80
CA ARG A 161 2.29 26.77 -12.98
C ARG A 161 2.67 25.30 -13.05
N LEU A 162 3.98 25.06 -13.05
CA LEU A 162 4.58 23.74 -13.04
C LEU A 162 5.82 23.75 -12.15
N GLU A 163 5.91 22.78 -11.25
CA GLU A 163 7.13 22.48 -10.49
C GLU A 163 7.60 21.06 -10.80
N ARG A 164 8.91 20.85 -10.70
CA ARG A 164 9.56 19.55 -10.93
C ARG A 164 10.49 19.26 -9.77
N PHE A 165 10.51 17.99 -9.38
CA PHE A 165 11.42 17.44 -8.38
C PHE A 165 11.98 16.13 -8.91
N HIS A 166 13.27 15.89 -8.66
CA HIS A 166 13.90 14.61 -8.95
C HIS A 166 14.29 13.92 -7.64
N PHE A 167 13.40 13.05 -7.17
CA PHE A 167 13.59 12.34 -5.92
C PHE A 167 14.39 11.06 -6.14
N VAL A 168 15.59 11.02 -5.59
CA VAL A 168 16.41 9.82 -5.51
C VAL A 168 16.38 9.27 -4.09
N ARG A 169 16.62 7.96 -3.96
CA ARG A 169 16.63 7.31 -2.65
C ARG A 169 17.80 7.81 -1.79
N LEU A 170 17.54 8.03 -0.50
CA LEU A 170 18.57 8.44 0.46
C LEU A 170 19.42 7.25 0.95
#